data_AF-A0A957KS77-F1
#
_entry.id   AF-A0A957KS77-F1
#
_cell.length_a   1.000
_cell.length_b   1.000
_cell.length_c   1.000
_cell.angle_alpha   90.00
_cell.angle_beta   90.00
_cell.angle_gamma   90.00
#
_symmetry.space_group_name_H-M   'P 1'
#
loop_
_entity.id
_entity.type
_entity.pdbx_description
1 polymer ?
#
loop_
_entity_poly.entity_id
_entity_poly.type
_entity_poly.pdbx_seq_one_letter_code
_entity_poly.pdbx_strand_id
1 'polypeptide(L)'
;MIPLLDSPRRTPPQILQLFQNLELLSEGDLVRNSLFVLGQTEDQAGATRRQLLIVDPPEDITERFRLEDDVAVIYTGDQARAGLPQVELAPGGTAHVRVGEHFLDVYAQQAGAVLYLPAVGVLMSGDYASDALPPRILPGSDGSEELETLRLLARLIKSENFQLCVPRVGATVREKPAVMERLAADVAYLHGLRRVIPGLIQRGEPLETIEVIAESLLPADRHSEEAQRIHDANVQALTGIVEENATE
;
A
#
# COMPACT_ATOMS: atom_id res chain seq x y z
N MET A 1 -3.25 11.62 -18.70
CA MET A 1 -3.50 10.33 -19.37
C MET A 1 -2.17 9.63 -19.51
N ILE A 2 -2.01 8.45 -18.92
CA ILE A 2 -0.78 7.68 -18.82
C ILE A 2 -0.15 7.50 -20.21
N PRO A 3 0.96 8.18 -20.52
CA PRO A 3 1.64 8.04 -21.80
C PRO A 3 2.68 6.92 -21.68
N LEU A 4 2.21 5.67 -21.78
CA LEU A 4 3.05 4.48 -21.72
C LEU A 4 3.93 4.40 -22.98
N LEU A 5 5.25 4.33 -22.80
CA LEU A 5 6.19 3.96 -23.86
C LEU A 5 6.13 2.43 -24.06
N ASP A 6 6.35 1.94 -25.28
CA ASP A 6 6.25 0.52 -25.63
C ASP A 6 6.99 -0.36 -24.60
N SER A 7 6.24 -1.20 -23.88
CA SER A 7 6.75 -1.96 -22.74
C SER A 7 7.08 -3.41 -23.15
N PRO A 8 8.29 -3.92 -22.87
CA PRO A 8 8.69 -5.28 -23.23
C PRO A 8 8.20 -6.37 -22.25
N ARG A 9 7.22 -6.07 -21.37
CA ARG A 9 6.79 -7.00 -20.30
C ARG A 9 5.97 -8.18 -20.85
N ARG A 10 6.13 -9.35 -20.22
CA ARG A 10 5.43 -10.61 -20.58
C ARG A 10 3.91 -10.53 -20.38
N THR A 11 3.47 -9.80 -19.37
CA THR A 11 2.05 -9.59 -19.05
C THR A 11 1.71 -8.13 -19.36
N PRO A 12 0.75 -7.85 -20.25
CA PRO A 12 0.43 -6.48 -20.63
C PRO A 12 -0.16 -5.72 -19.44
N PRO A 13 0.22 -4.45 -19.21
CA PRO A 13 -0.36 -3.64 -18.16
C PRO A 13 -1.85 -3.39 -18.42
N GLN A 14 -2.65 -3.39 -17.36
CA GLN A 14 -4.05 -2.97 -17.40
C GLN A 14 -4.15 -1.51 -16.97
N ILE A 15 -4.77 -0.68 -17.80
CA ILE A 15 -5.07 0.72 -17.47
C ILE A 15 -6.59 0.87 -17.36
N LEU A 16 -7.04 1.33 -16.21
CA LEU A 16 -8.45 1.63 -15.93
C LEU A 16 -8.64 3.13 -15.74
N GLN A 17 -9.41 3.77 -16.61
CA GLN A 17 -9.86 5.14 -16.40
C GLN A 17 -10.93 5.15 -15.31
N LEU A 18 -10.61 5.70 -14.13
CA LEU A 18 -11.53 5.77 -13.00
C LEU A 18 -12.45 7.00 -13.10
N PHE A 19 -11.87 8.12 -13.52
CA PHE A 19 -12.55 9.38 -13.80
C PHE A 19 -11.71 10.21 -14.77
N GLN A 20 -12.23 11.29 -15.35
CA GLN A 20 -11.41 12.17 -16.19
C GLN A 20 -10.14 12.60 -15.43
N ASN A 21 -8.96 12.40 -16.06
CA ASN A 21 -7.64 12.68 -15.49
C ASN A 21 -7.23 11.85 -14.26
N LEU A 22 -7.97 10.78 -13.95
CA LEU A 22 -7.67 9.82 -12.90
C LEU A 22 -7.61 8.41 -13.48
N GLU A 23 -6.45 7.79 -13.42
CA GLU A 23 -6.19 6.48 -14.02
C GLU A 23 -5.49 5.55 -13.05
N LEU A 24 -5.86 4.27 -13.11
CA LEU A 24 -5.22 3.20 -12.36
C LEU A 24 -4.45 2.30 -13.33
N LEU A 25 -3.15 2.14 -13.05
CA LEU A 25 -2.29 1.15 -13.69
C LEU A 25 -2.21 -0.08 -12.78
N SER A 26 -2.45 -1.27 -13.34
CA SER A 26 -2.29 -2.55 -12.65
C SER A 26 -1.41 -3.45 -13.50
N GLU A 27 -0.30 -3.96 -12.96
CA GLU A 27 0.66 -4.75 -13.75
C GLU A 27 1.47 -5.76 -12.92
N GLY A 28 2.06 -6.73 -13.62
CA GLY A 28 2.87 -7.80 -13.02
C GLY A 28 2.05 -9.05 -12.67
N ASP A 29 2.75 -10.16 -12.45
CA ASP A 29 2.13 -11.43 -12.05
C ASP A 29 1.59 -11.34 -10.62
N LEU A 30 2.38 -10.72 -9.73
CA LEU A 30 1.90 -10.17 -8.48
C LEU A 30 1.44 -8.74 -8.76
N VAL A 31 0.13 -8.56 -8.96
CA VAL A 31 -0.45 -7.30 -9.43
C VAL A 31 -0.05 -6.14 -8.52
N ARG A 32 0.68 -5.16 -9.06
CA ARG A 32 1.01 -3.89 -8.40
C ARG A 32 0.16 -2.78 -8.99
N ASN A 33 -0.39 -1.95 -8.11
CA ASN A 33 -1.31 -0.89 -8.49
C ASN A 33 -0.65 0.48 -8.31
N SER A 34 -0.77 1.34 -9.32
CA SER A 34 -0.28 2.72 -9.29
C SER A 34 -1.39 3.66 -9.75
N LEU A 35 -1.70 4.68 -8.95
CA LEU A 35 -2.73 5.67 -9.28
C LEU A 35 -2.08 6.92 -9.86
N PHE A 36 -2.52 7.34 -11.04
CA PHE A 36 -2.09 8.56 -11.71
C PHE A 36 -3.20 9.61 -11.61
N VAL A 37 -2.86 10.74 -11.00
CA VAL A 37 -3.78 11.86 -10.76
C VAL A 37 -3.23 13.09 -11.48
N LEU A 38 -3.85 13.44 -12.60
CA LEU A 38 -3.45 14.58 -13.42
C LEU A 38 -4.32 15.80 -13.08
N GLY A 39 -3.68 16.80 -12.50
CA GLY A 39 -4.24 18.13 -12.31
C GLY A 39 -3.92 19.03 -13.48
N GLN A 40 -4.89 19.83 -13.91
CA GLN A 40 -4.67 20.93 -14.85
C GLN A 40 -5.17 22.20 -14.19
N THR A 41 -4.33 23.22 -14.14
CA THR A 41 -4.67 24.55 -13.63
C THR A 41 -4.24 25.58 -14.66
N GLU A 42 -4.97 26.67 -14.77
CA GLU A 42 -4.53 27.84 -15.55
C GLU A 42 -3.79 28.79 -14.61
N ASP A 43 -2.62 29.25 -15.01
CA ASP A 43 -1.91 30.29 -14.29
C ASP A 43 -2.52 31.68 -14.59
N GLN A 44 -2.03 32.71 -13.90
CA GLN A 44 -2.53 34.08 -14.06
C GLN A 44 -2.29 34.66 -15.47
N ALA A 45 -1.41 34.05 -16.27
CA ALA A 45 -1.11 34.42 -17.65
C ALA A 45 -1.93 33.60 -18.66
N GLY A 46 -2.81 32.70 -18.20
CA GLY A 46 -3.61 31.80 -19.04
C GLY A 46 -2.83 30.61 -19.58
N ALA A 47 -1.61 30.36 -19.10
CA ALA A 47 -0.87 29.16 -19.47
C ALA A 47 -1.37 27.97 -18.64
N THR A 48 -1.63 26.85 -19.31
CA THR A 48 -2.02 25.61 -18.63
C THR A 48 -0.81 24.99 -17.93
N ARG A 49 -0.82 24.97 -16.60
CA ARG A 49 0.09 24.18 -15.78
C ARG A 49 -0.49 22.80 -15.55
N ARG A 50 0.32 21.77 -15.76
CA ARG A 50 -0.05 20.38 -15.54
C ARG A 50 0.71 19.85 -14.34
N GLN A 51 0.00 19.21 -13.43
CA GLN A 51 0.54 18.63 -12.20
C GLN A 51 0.20 17.15 -12.19
N LEU A 52 1.18 16.28 -11.93
CA LEU A 52 0.97 14.85 -11.87
C LEU A 52 1.35 14.34 -10.48
N LEU A 53 0.38 13.80 -9.77
CA LEU A 53 0.62 13.04 -8.56
C LEU A 53 0.51 11.56 -8.89
N ILE A 54 1.53 10.78 -8.55
CA ILE A 54 1.54 9.32 -8.72
C ILE A 54 1.56 8.67 -7.33
N VAL A 55 0.56 7.84 -7.05
CA VAL A 55 0.51 7.02 -5.84
C VAL A 55 1.09 5.66 -6.19
N ASP A 56 2.07 5.22 -5.40
CA ASP A 56 2.80 3.97 -5.57
C ASP A 56 3.36 3.78 -6.99
N PRO A 57 4.26 4.68 -7.44
CA PRO A 57 4.82 4.62 -8.80
C PRO A 57 5.59 3.31 -9.04
N PRO A 58 5.55 2.74 -10.26
CA PRO A 58 6.47 1.68 -10.64
C PRO A 58 7.93 2.13 -10.51
N GLU A 59 8.84 1.21 -10.20
CA GLU A 59 10.27 1.51 -10.04
C GLU A 59 10.89 2.13 -11.31
N ASP A 60 10.40 1.70 -12.48
CA ASP A 60 10.85 2.11 -13.81
C ASP A 60 10.03 3.28 -14.41
N ILE A 61 9.35 4.07 -13.55
CA ILE A 61 8.45 5.16 -13.99
C ILE A 61 9.15 6.18 -14.90
N THR A 62 10.40 6.54 -14.61
CA THR A 62 11.16 7.56 -15.35
C THR A 62 11.62 7.08 -16.73
N GLU A 63 11.66 5.76 -16.94
CA GLU A 63 12.07 5.15 -18.20
C GLU A 63 10.87 4.90 -19.12
N ARG A 64 9.71 4.57 -18.54
CA ARG A 64 8.53 4.09 -19.28
C ARG A 64 7.45 5.15 -19.50
N PHE A 65 7.48 6.25 -18.76
CA PHE A 65 6.41 7.24 -18.81
C PHE A 65 7.00 8.60 -19.14
N ARG A 66 6.35 9.30 -20.07
CA ARG A 66 6.66 10.70 -20.31
C ARG A 66 6.06 11.53 -19.17
N LEU A 67 6.89 11.89 -18.21
CA LEU A 67 6.55 12.75 -17.08
C LEU A 67 6.71 14.22 -17.50
N GLU A 68 5.71 15.05 -17.17
CA GLU A 68 5.75 16.50 -17.41
C GLU A 68 6.41 17.24 -16.22
N ASP A 69 6.41 18.58 -16.24
CA ASP A 69 7.33 19.36 -15.40
C ASP A 69 7.01 19.38 -13.89
N ASP A 70 5.76 19.17 -13.46
CA ASP A 70 5.35 19.23 -12.04
C ASP A 70 4.84 17.86 -11.57
N VAL A 71 5.78 16.98 -11.17
CA VAL A 71 5.49 15.60 -10.78
C VAL A 71 5.89 15.36 -9.33
N ALA A 72 4.99 14.75 -8.57
CA ALA A 72 5.25 14.29 -7.20
C ALA A 72 4.72 12.87 -6.98
N VAL A 73 5.26 12.19 -5.98
CA VAL A 73 4.86 10.83 -5.63
C VAL A 73 4.46 10.70 -4.17
N ILE A 74 3.51 9.80 -3.91
CA ILE A 74 3.13 9.34 -2.56
C ILE A 74 3.25 7.83 -2.52
N TYR A 75 3.81 7.30 -1.43
CA TYR A 75 3.92 5.87 -1.18
C TYR A 75 2.95 5.48 -0.07
N THR A 76 2.14 4.45 -0.30
CA THR A 76 1.17 3.94 0.68
C THR A 76 1.75 2.85 1.59
N GLY A 77 2.90 2.29 1.21
CA GLY A 77 3.64 1.29 1.97
C GLY A 77 5.11 1.25 1.55
N ASP A 78 5.85 0.30 2.10
CA ASP A 78 7.29 0.19 1.85
C ASP A 78 7.58 -0.36 0.44
N GLN A 79 8.31 0.43 -0.36
CA GLN A 79 8.75 0.07 -1.70
C GLN A 79 9.98 0.86 -2.15
N ALA A 80 10.63 0.37 -3.21
CA ALA A 80 11.77 1.05 -3.80
C ALA A 80 11.34 2.42 -4.36
N ARG A 81 12.17 3.43 -4.10
CA ARG A 81 11.87 4.81 -4.50
C ARG A 81 12.20 5.01 -5.97
N ALA A 82 11.24 5.53 -6.72
CA ALA A 82 11.34 5.75 -8.17
C ALA A 82 12.17 6.99 -8.58
N GLY A 83 12.98 7.55 -7.68
CA GLY A 83 13.82 8.73 -7.94
C GLY A 83 13.07 10.05 -8.18
N LEU A 84 11.77 10.11 -7.89
CA LEU A 84 10.92 11.30 -8.08
C LEU A 84 10.73 12.10 -6.77
N PRO A 85 10.40 13.41 -6.86
CA PRO A 85 10.05 14.22 -5.70
C PRO A 85 8.91 13.59 -4.90
N GLN A 86 9.16 13.32 -3.62
CA GLN A 86 8.19 12.68 -2.72
C GLN A 86 7.46 13.73 -1.89
N VAL A 87 6.14 13.59 -1.75
CA VAL A 87 5.37 14.38 -0.79
C VAL A 87 5.77 13.95 0.63
N GLU A 88 6.25 14.91 1.42
CA GLU A 88 6.59 14.67 2.82
C GLU A 88 5.33 14.52 3.67
N LEU A 89 5.23 13.41 4.39
CA LEU A 89 4.12 13.10 5.27
C LEU A 89 4.62 12.99 6.72
N ALA A 90 3.89 13.60 7.65
CA ALA A 90 4.13 13.45 9.08
C ALA A 90 3.16 12.42 9.65
N PRO A 91 3.64 11.30 10.24
CA PRO A 91 2.79 10.27 10.83
C PRO A 91 1.80 10.83 11.86
N GLY A 92 0.58 10.26 11.88
CA GLY A 92 -0.52 10.71 12.74
C GLY A 92 -1.28 11.93 12.21
N GLY A 93 -0.83 12.51 11.08
CA GLY A 93 -1.49 13.61 10.41
C GLY A 93 -2.59 13.19 9.44
N THR A 94 -3.53 14.10 9.19
CA THR A 94 -4.42 14.05 8.03
C THR A 94 -4.15 15.28 7.17
N ALA A 95 -3.94 15.09 5.88
CA ALA A 95 -3.75 16.17 4.91
C ALA A 95 -4.81 16.09 3.82
N HIS A 96 -5.23 17.25 3.33
CA HIS A 96 -6.11 17.37 2.18
C HIS A 96 -5.31 17.94 1.02
N VAL A 97 -5.08 17.12 0.00
CA VAL A 97 -4.27 17.49 -1.16
C VAL A 97 -5.21 17.77 -2.34
N ARG A 98 -5.00 18.90 -3.00
CA ARG A 98 -5.68 19.23 -4.26
C ARG A 98 -4.71 19.12 -5.42
N VAL A 99 -5.08 18.35 -6.44
CA VAL A 99 -4.31 18.19 -7.69
C VAL A 99 -5.25 18.53 -8.84
N GLY A 100 -5.18 19.78 -9.34
CA GLY A 100 -6.18 20.33 -10.25
C GLY A 100 -7.59 20.24 -9.66
N GLU A 101 -8.46 19.45 -10.27
CA GLU A 101 -9.85 19.25 -9.82
C GLU A 101 -10.03 18.04 -8.89
N HIS A 102 -8.96 17.29 -8.62
CA HIS A 102 -9.01 16.14 -7.72
C HIS A 102 -8.68 16.55 -6.29
N PHE A 103 -9.51 16.10 -5.35
CA PHE A 103 -9.29 16.23 -3.91
C PHE A 103 -8.99 14.85 -3.33
N LEU A 104 -7.90 14.77 -2.57
CA LEU A 104 -7.43 13.54 -1.92
C LEU A 104 -7.29 13.79 -0.42
N ASP A 105 -7.87 12.91 0.37
CA ASP A 105 -7.60 12.81 1.80
C ASP A 105 -6.44 11.84 2.00
N VAL A 106 -5.36 12.31 2.61
CA VAL A 106 -4.16 11.53 2.91
C VAL A 106 -4.07 11.35 4.42
N TYR A 107 -4.18 10.11 4.88
CA TYR A 107 -4.03 9.73 6.27
C TYR A 107 -2.63 9.15 6.46
N ALA A 108 -1.72 9.94 7.00
CA ALA A 108 -0.35 9.53 7.25
C ALA A 108 -0.28 8.63 8.49
N GLN A 109 0.21 7.41 8.29
CA GLN A 109 0.46 6.43 9.34
C GLN A 109 1.97 6.25 9.50
N GLN A 110 2.41 5.58 10.57
CA GLN A 110 3.82 5.21 10.68
C GLN A 110 4.24 4.25 9.56
N ALA A 111 3.32 3.36 9.16
CA ALA A 111 3.60 2.32 8.16
C ALA A 111 3.53 2.78 6.70
N GLY A 112 3.13 4.03 6.46
CA GLY A 112 2.87 4.55 5.13
C GLY A 112 1.68 5.50 5.13
N ALA A 113 0.85 5.44 4.10
CA ALA A 113 -0.29 6.33 3.95
C ALA A 113 -1.51 5.59 3.42
N VAL A 114 -2.68 6.00 3.90
CA VAL A 114 -3.96 5.62 3.29
C VAL A 114 -4.48 6.84 2.54
N LEU A 115 -4.86 6.66 1.26
CA LEU A 115 -5.41 7.76 0.46
C LEU A 115 -6.85 7.47 0.09
N TYR A 116 -7.70 8.48 0.22
CA TYR A 116 -9.10 8.39 -0.16
C TYR A 116 -9.49 9.55 -1.08
N LEU A 117 -10.13 9.25 -2.20
CA LEU A 117 -10.65 10.23 -3.15
C LEU A 117 -12.17 10.29 -2.99
N PRO A 118 -12.70 11.17 -2.11
CA PRO A 118 -14.11 11.13 -1.72
C PRO A 118 -15.10 11.39 -2.85
N ALA A 119 -14.70 12.19 -3.85
CA ALA A 119 -15.55 12.53 -5.00
C ALA A 119 -15.86 11.32 -5.91
N VAL A 120 -14.95 10.35 -5.97
CA VAL A 120 -15.06 9.15 -6.83
C VAL A 120 -15.12 7.85 -6.03
N GLY A 121 -14.99 7.92 -4.71
CA GLY A 121 -15.07 6.76 -3.81
C GLY A 121 -13.91 5.77 -3.94
N VAL A 122 -12.73 6.23 -4.35
CA VAL A 122 -11.54 5.37 -4.52
C VAL A 122 -10.68 5.42 -3.28
N LEU A 123 -10.36 4.26 -2.70
CA LEU A 123 -9.51 4.08 -1.54
C LEU A 123 -8.24 3.33 -1.93
N MET A 124 -7.08 3.95 -1.73
CA MET A 124 -5.78 3.30 -1.79
C MET A 124 -5.46 2.77 -0.39
N SER A 125 -5.51 1.44 -0.20
CA SER A 125 -5.39 0.81 1.12
C SER A 125 -3.96 0.45 1.51
N GLY A 126 -2.98 0.65 0.63
CA GLY A 126 -1.58 0.29 0.88
C GLY A 126 -1.39 -1.21 1.03
N ASP A 127 -0.67 -1.61 2.08
CA ASP A 127 -0.35 -3.03 2.36
C ASP A 127 -1.52 -3.83 2.94
N TYR A 128 -2.69 -3.20 3.12
CA TYR A 128 -3.87 -3.80 3.72
C TYR A 128 -4.94 -4.12 2.67
N ALA A 129 -5.87 -5.01 3.04
CA ALA A 129 -6.91 -5.56 2.16
C ALA A 129 -6.37 -6.20 0.86
N SER A 130 -5.10 -6.64 0.90
CA SER A 130 -4.47 -7.40 -0.17
C SER A 130 -4.95 -8.85 -0.12
N ASP A 131 -5.23 -9.44 -1.27
CA ASP A 131 -5.39 -10.89 -1.43
C ASP A 131 -4.08 -11.61 -1.76
N ALA A 132 -2.98 -10.86 -1.87
CA ALA A 132 -1.71 -11.39 -2.36
C ALA A 132 -0.60 -11.37 -1.30
N LEU A 133 -0.56 -10.34 -0.46
CA LEU A 133 0.46 -10.15 0.57
C LEU A 133 -0.19 -9.96 1.95
N PRO A 134 0.47 -10.44 3.03
CA PRO A 134 0.06 -10.09 4.38
C PRO A 134 0.45 -8.64 4.74
N PRO A 135 -0.25 -8.00 5.69
CA PRO A 135 0.14 -6.69 6.18
C PRO A 135 1.51 -6.78 6.87
N ARG A 136 2.31 -5.72 6.73
CA ARG A 136 3.62 -5.60 7.34
C ARG A 136 3.53 -4.92 8.71
N ILE A 137 4.21 -5.50 9.70
CA ILE A 137 4.48 -4.92 11.01
C ILE A 137 5.78 -4.14 10.89
N LEU A 138 5.76 -2.87 11.30
CA LEU A 138 6.98 -2.07 11.28
C LEU A 138 8.04 -2.56 12.27
N PRO A 139 9.33 -2.35 11.96
CA PRO A 139 10.39 -2.56 12.94
C PRO A 139 10.11 -1.79 14.24
N GLY A 140 10.08 -2.51 15.36
CA GLY A 140 9.79 -1.94 16.68
C GLY A 140 8.29 -1.76 17.00
N SER A 141 7.39 -2.05 16.06
CA SER A 141 5.95 -2.13 16.33
C SER A 141 5.60 -3.47 16.97
N ASP A 142 4.64 -3.44 17.89
CA ASP A 142 4.00 -4.66 18.42
C ASP A 142 2.78 -5.07 17.58
N GLY A 143 2.52 -4.42 16.44
CA GLY A 143 1.35 -4.62 15.60
C GLY A 143 0.12 -3.78 15.98
N SER A 144 0.20 -2.91 16.99
CA SER A 144 -0.93 -2.07 17.43
C SER A 144 -1.26 -0.96 16.44
N GLU A 145 -0.26 -0.34 15.82
CA GLU A 145 -0.43 0.74 14.84
C GLU A 145 -1.06 0.24 13.55
N GLU A 146 -0.68 -0.95 13.11
CA GLU A 146 -1.25 -1.62 11.94
C GLU A 146 -2.75 -1.93 12.17
N LEU A 147 -3.13 -2.33 13.39
CA LEU A 147 -4.53 -2.53 13.75
C LEU A 147 -5.33 -1.22 13.81
N GLU A 148 -4.73 -0.10 14.22
CA GLU A 148 -5.36 1.22 14.11
C GLU A 148 -5.58 1.62 12.65
N THR A 149 -4.62 1.31 11.77
CA THR A 149 -4.77 1.52 10.32
C THR A 149 -5.92 0.69 9.74
N LEU A 150 -6.05 -0.58 10.14
CA LEU A 150 -7.19 -1.43 9.76
C LEU A 150 -8.54 -0.88 10.25
N ARG A 151 -8.59 -0.28 11.45
CA ARG A 151 -9.79 0.42 11.96
C ARG A 151 -10.11 1.66 11.14
N LEU A 152 -9.10 2.44 10.74
CA LEU A 152 -9.27 3.57 9.84
C LEU A 152 -9.87 3.12 8.49
N LEU A 153 -9.29 2.11 7.86
CA LEU A 153 -9.77 1.57 6.58
C LEU A 153 -11.23 1.10 6.67
N ALA A 154 -11.57 0.36 7.73
CA ALA A 154 -12.96 -0.07 7.96
C ALA A 154 -13.94 1.10 8.09
N ARG A 155 -13.52 2.24 8.67
CA ARG A 155 -14.36 3.46 8.71
C ARG A 155 -14.52 4.09 7.32
N LEU A 156 -13.44 4.17 6.54
CA LEU A 156 -13.47 4.76 5.19
C LEU A 156 -14.33 3.93 4.22
N ILE A 157 -14.27 2.60 4.28
CA ILE A 157 -15.09 1.70 3.45
C ILE A 157 -16.59 1.83 3.78
N LYS A 158 -16.90 2.08 5.06
CA LYS A 158 -18.29 2.32 5.51
C LYS A 158 -18.85 3.67 5.04
N SER A 159 -18.03 4.56 4.48
CA SER A 159 -18.52 5.82 3.89
C SER A 159 -19.53 5.54 2.77
N GLU A 160 -20.49 6.45 2.60
CA GLU A 160 -21.58 6.26 1.63
C GLU A 160 -21.07 6.17 0.18
N ASN A 161 -20.03 6.96 -0.15
CA ASN A 161 -19.54 7.11 -1.51
C ASN A 161 -18.51 6.06 -1.95
N PHE A 162 -18.05 5.16 -1.08
CA PHE A 162 -17.05 4.15 -1.45
C PHE A 162 -17.47 3.33 -2.69
N GLN A 163 -16.56 3.25 -3.68
CA GLN A 163 -16.74 2.54 -4.96
C GLN A 163 -15.66 1.48 -5.23
N LEU A 164 -14.44 1.70 -4.76
CA LEU A 164 -13.29 0.88 -5.11
C LEU A 164 -12.22 0.91 -4.02
N CYS A 165 -11.77 -0.27 -3.58
CA CYS A 165 -10.57 -0.45 -2.78
C CYS A 165 -9.44 -0.96 -3.69
N VAL A 166 -8.29 -0.31 -3.60
CA VAL A 166 -7.08 -0.59 -4.38
C VAL A 166 -5.94 -0.82 -3.39
N PRO A 167 -5.57 -2.08 -3.10
CA PRO A 167 -4.35 -2.35 -2.36
C PRO A 167 -3.13 -2.02 -3.23
N ARG A 168 -1.99 -1.73 -2.61
CA ARG A 168 -0.74 -1.51 -3.34
C ARG A 168 -0.36 -2.74 -4.16
N VAL A 169 -0.57 -3.91 -3.58
CA VAL A 169 -0.33 -5.21 -4.21
C VAL A 169 -1.57 -6.09 -4.07
N GLY A 170 -1.99 -6.76 -5.14
CA GLY A 170 -3.17 -7.61 -5.20
C GLY A 170 -4.30 -7.04 -6.05
N ALA A 171 -5.41 -7.77 -6.11
CA ALA A 171 -6.56 -7.39 -6.92
C ALA A 171 -7.37 -6.25 -6.30
N THR A 172 -7.92 -5.38 -7.14
CA THR A 172 -8.87 -4.35 -6.73
C THR A 172 -10.25 -4.93 -6.40
N VAL A 173 -10.99 -4.29 -5.49
CA VAL A 173 -12.27 -4.80 -4.99
C VAL A 173 -13.30 -3.69 -4.91
N ARG A 174 -14.48 -3.92 -5.51
CA ARG A 174 -15.61 -2.96 -5.49
C ARG A 174 -16.61 -3.26 -4.39
N GLU A 175 -16.79 -4.53 -4.05
CA GLU A 175 -17.81 -4.97 -3.12
C GLU A 175 -17.38 -4.74 -1.67
N LYS A 176 -18.07 -3.85 -0.96
CA LYS A 176 -17.80 -3.56 0.47
C LYS A 176 -17.66 -4.83 1.32
N PRO A 177 -18.53 -5.86 1.22
CA PRO A 177 -18.38 -7.08 2.01
C PRO A 177 -17.06 -7.80 1.75
N ALA A 178 -16.64 -7.90 0.47
CA ALA A 178 -15.39 -8.54 0.10
C ALA A 178 -14.16 -7.77 0.63
N VAL A 179 -14.19 -6.42 0.62
CA VAL A 179 -13.10 -5.64 1.24
C VAL A 179 -13.06 -5.87 2.75
N MET A 180 -14.23 -5.88 3.41
CA MET A 180 -14.31 -6.13 4.85
C MET A 180 -13.83 -7.53 5.24
N GLU A 181 -14.07 -8.53 4.41
CA GLU A 181 -13.54 -9.89 4.58
C GLU A 181 -12.01 -9.91 4.52
N ARG A 182 -11.40 -9.23 3.53
CA ARG A 182 -9.94 -9.10 3.45
C ARG A 182 -9.35 -8.37 4.65
N LEU A 183 -9.98 -7.28 5.11
CA LEU A 183 -9.57 -6.59 6.33
C LEU A 183 -9.68 -7.50 7.56
N ALA A 184 -10.72 -8.33 7.64
CA ALA A 184 -10.87 -9.29 8.74
C ALA A 184 -9.76 -10.35 8.73
N ALA A 185 -9.34 -10.82 7.54
CA ALA A 185 -8.20 -11.72 7.39
C ALA A 185 -6.89 -11.05 7.87
N ASP A 186 -6.66 -9.78 7.53
CA ASP A 186 -5.51 -9.02 8.00
C ASP A 186 -5.51 -8.86 9.53
N VAL A 187 -6.67 -8.54 10.11
CA VAL A 187 -6.85 -8.45 11.57
C VAL A 187 -6.56 -9.81 12.23
N ALA A 188 -7.07 -10.91 11.66
CA ALA A 188 -6.86 -12.25 12.19
C ALA A 188 -5.38 -12.65 12.15
N TYR A 189 -4.70 -12.36 11.05
CA TYR A 189 -3.27 -12.60 10.89
C TYR A 189 -2.44 -11.84 11.94
N LEU A 190 -2.63 -10.52 12.04
CA LEU A 190 -1.91 -9.70 13.01
C LEU A 190 -2.20 -10.14 14.46
N HIS A 191 -3.46 -10.41 14.80
CA HIS A 191 -3.79 -10.92 16.14
C HIS A 191 -3.20 -12.30 16.42
N GLY A 192 -3.14 -13.18 15.42
CA GLY A 192 -2.50 -14.48 15.51
C GLY A 192 -1.03 -14.33 15.91
N LEU A 193 -0.26 -13.55 15.14
CA LEU A 193 1.15 -13.28 15.43
C LEU A 193 1.36 -12.66 16.83
N ARG A 194 0.64 -11.57 17.13
CA ARG A 194 0.75 -10.83 18.41
C ARG A 194 0.41 -11.66 19.63
N ARG A 195 -0.44 -12.67 19.50
CA ARG A 195 -0.82 -13.55 20.60
C ARG A 195 0.14 -14.72 20.74
N VAL A 196 0.53 -15.33 19.62
CA VAL A 196 1.29 -16.57 19.62
C VAL A 196 2.77 -16.31 19.91
N ILE A 197 3.40 -15.38 19.20
CA ILE A 197 4.86 -15.16 19.27
C ILE A 197 5.29 -14.68 20.66
N PRO A 198 4.74 -13.57 21.21
CA PRO A 198 5.08 -13.16 22.57
C PRO A 198 4.79 -14.22 23.62
N GLY A 199 3.72 -15.01 23.45
CA GLY A 199 3.37 -16.09 24.35
C GLY A 199 4.32 -17.29 24.31
N LEU A 200 4.98 -17.57 23.18
CA LEU A 200 6.03 -18.58 23.07
C LEU A 200 7.35 -18.07 23.67
N ILE A 201 7.70 -16.82 23.42
CA ILE A 201 8.89 -16.16 24.01
C ILE A 201 8.80 -16.15 25.55
N GLN A 202 7.64 -15.78 26.10
CA GLN A 202 7.41 -15.79 27.55
C GLN A 202 7.52 -17.19 28.17
N ARG A 203 7.28 -18.24 27.38
CA ARG A 203 7.44 -19.64 27.79
C ARG A 203 8.88 -20.15 27.65
N GLY A 204 9.78 -19.36 27.05
CA GLY A 204 11.17 -19.75 26.81
C GLY A 204 11.31 -20.81 25.71
N GLU A 205 10.38 -20.85 24.76
CA GLU A 205 10.48 -21.76 23.61
C GLU A 205 11.69 -21.37 22.73
N PRO A 206 12.44 -22.35 22.19
CA PRO A 206 13.51 -22.09 21.23
C PRO A 206 13.01 -21.35 19.98
N LEU A 207 13.89 -20.57 19.35
CA LEU A 207 13.54 -19.78 18.16
C LEU A 207 13.05 -20.68 17.02
N GLU A 208 13.68 -21.83 16.83
CA GLU A 208 13.31 -22.80 15.78
C GLU A 208 11.87 -23.30 15.99
N THR A 209 11.45 -23.50 17.24
CA THR A 209 10.07 -23.88 17.57
C THR A 209 9.10 -22.73 17.29
N ILE A 210 9.50 -21.49 17.57
CA ILE A 210 8.69 -20.30 17.31
C ILE A 210 8.46 -20.15 15.81
N GLU A 211 9.51 -20.30 15.00
CA GLU A 211 9.46 -20.22 13.53
C GLU A 211 8.52 -21.28 12.96
N VAL A 212 8.67 -22.55 13.34
CA VAL A 212 7.79 -23.65 12.88
C VAL A 212 6.32 -23.40 13.23
N ILE A 213 6.04 -22.84 14.41
CA ILE A 213 4.65 -22.51 14.78
C ILE A 213 4.17 -21.29 14.00
N ALA A 214 5.04 -20.29 13.79
CA ALA A 214 4.71 -19.07 13.07
C ALA A 214 4.37 -19.34 11.59
N GLU A 215 5.05 -20.29 10.94
CA GLU A 215 4.75 -20.70 9.56
C GLU A 215 3.26 -21.05 9.37
N SER A 216 2.64 -21.68 10.37
CA SER A 216 1.21 -22.04 10.33
C SER A 216 0.25 -20.85 10.41
N LEU A 217 0.76 -19.65 10.73
CA LEU A 217 -0.02 -18.42 10.88
C LEU A 217 -0.13 -17.63 9.58
N LEU A 218 0.69 -17.90 8.57
CA LEU A 218 0.56 -17.30 7.24
C LEU A 218 -0.72 -17.81 6.57
N PRO A 219 -1.62 -16.93 6.08
CA PRO A 219 -2.83 -17.38 5.40
C PRO A 219 -2.53 -18.24 4.18
N ALA A 220 -3.31 -19.31 4.00
CA ALA A 220 -3.11 -20.34 2.97
C ALA A 220 -3.36 -19.88 1.53
N ASP A 221 -3.80 -18.64 1.34
CA ASP A 221 -3.94 -17.98 0.04
C ASP A 221 -2.71 -17.11 -0.30
N ARG A 222 -1.78 -16.92 0.65
CA ARG A 222 -0.63 -16.00 0.54
C ARG A 222 0.69 -16.76 0.53
N HIS A 223 0.94 -17.49 -0.56
CA HIS A 223 2.11 -18.38 -0.69
C HIS A 223 3.22 -17.88 -1.63
N SER A 224 3.17 -16.62 -2.06
CA SER A 224 4.25 -16.07 -2.87
C SER A 224 5.53 -15.93 -2.05
N GLU A 225 6.70 -15.99 -2.69
CA GLU A 225 7.99 -15.75 -2.03
C GLU A 225 8.05 -14.36 -1.36
N GLU A 226 7.35 -13.37 -1.92
CA GLU A 226 7.23 -12.04 -1.31
C GLU A 226 6.33 -12.04 -0.08
N ALA A 227 5.23 -12.80 -0.09
CA ALA A 227 4.39 -12.98 1.09
C ALA A 227 5.15 -13.66 2.23
N GLN A 228 5.94 -14.70 1.92
CA GLN A 228 6.79 -15.38 2.90
C GLN A 228 7.83 -14.42 3.48
N ARG A 229 8.54 -13.64 2.65
CA ARG A 229 9.50 -12.64 3.14
C ARG A 229 8.88 -11.61 4.08
N ILE A 230 7.66 -11.15 3.79
CA ILE A 230 6.94 -10.24 4.69
C ILE A 230 6.53 -10.96 5.98
N HIS A 231 6.12 -12.22 5.89
CA HIS A 231 5.82 -13.03 7.07
C HIS A 231 7.02 -13.19 7.98
N ASP A 232 8.16 -13.61 7.44
CA ASP A 232 9.40 -13.82 8.21
C ASP A 232 9.84 -12.50 8.87
N ALA A 233 9.78 -11.39 8.15
CA ALA A 233 10.06 -10.06 8.71
C ALA A 233 9.12 -9.68 9.86
N ASN A 234 7.83 -10.02 9.77
CA ASN A 234 6.87 -9.79 10.84
C ASN A 234 7.18 -10.64 12.08
N VAL A 235 7.57 -11.90 11.89
CA VAL A 235 7.98 -12.80 12.98
C VAL A 235 9.23 -12.25 13.67
N GLN A 236 10.23 -11.84 12.89
CA GLN A 236 11.45 -11.21 13.40
C GLN A 236 11.15 -9.93 14.19
N ALA A 237 10.30 -9.04 13.66
CA ALA A 237 9.91 -7.81 14.35
C ALA A 237 9.30 -8.08 15.73
N LEU A 238 8.51 -9.15 15.88
CA LEU A 238 7.86 -9.51 17.15
C LEU A 238 8.74 -10.34 18.10
N THR A 239 9.74 -11.04 17.58
CA THR A 239 10.75 -11.72 18.43
C THR A 239 11.76 -10.75 19.02
N GLY A 240 11.97 -9.60 18.38
CA GLY A 240 12.97 -8.61 18.80
C GLY A 240 14.41 -9.07 18.59
N ILE A 241 14.61 -10.20 17.92
CA ILE A 241 15.91 -10.72 17.54
C ILE A 241 16.24 -10.13 16.17
N VAL A 242 17.08 -9.10 16.17
CA VAL A 242 17.74 -8.66 14.95
C VAL A 242 18.91 -9.63 14.75
N GLU A 243 18.91 -10.41 13.68
CA GLU A 243 20.16 -11.02 13.22
C GLU A 243 21.11 -9.87 12.89
N GLU A 244 22.04 -9.58 13.79
CA GLU A 244 23.25 -8.85 13.43
C GLU A 244 23.93 -9.69 12.35
N ASN A 245 23.71 -9.34 11.09
CA ASN A 245 24.54 -9.82 10.02
C ASN A 245 25.98 -9.50 10.42
N ALA A 246 26.73 -10.54 10.79
CA ALA A 246 28.13 -10.48 11.09
C ALA A 246 28.86 -9.94 9.84
N THR A 247 29.07 -8.63 9.79
CA THR A 247 30.19 -8.06 9.07
C THR A 247 31.43 -8.28 9.91
N GLU A 248 32.10 -9.40 9.66
CA GLU A 248 33.56 -9.53 9.64
C GLU A 248 33.98 -10.68 8.70
#